data_AF-A0A7Y4VFC9-F1
#
_entry.id   AF-A0A7Y4VFC9-F1
#
_cell.length_a   1.000
_cell.length_b   1.000
_cell.length_c   1.000
_cell.angle_alpha   90.00
_cell.angle_beta   90.00
_cell.angle_gamma   90.00
#
_symmetry.space_group_name_H-M   'P 1'
#
loop_
_entity.id
_entity.type
_entity.pdbx_description
1 polymer ?
#
loop_
_entity_poly.entity_id
_entity_poly.type
_entity_poly.pdbx_seq_one_letter_code
_entity_poly.pdbx_strand_id
1 'polypeptide(L)'
;MEKQLYLGKTPFRKNHKPVQGAQVALDGESFYQIANYDRMRPFFMTVVSDADHWLFISSNGGLTAGRRDANLALFPYYTDDKIRDMAEVTGSKTLLRVYCRGRTYLWEPFSERAGGVYRVRRNLYKNIWGNKLIFEEINEDLALSFRYGWFNS
;
A
#
# COMPACT_ATOMS: atom_id res chain seq x y z
N MET A 1 0.60 32.99 -6.03
CA MET A 1 1.51 31.92 -6.50
C MET A 1 1.87 31.04 -5.32
N GLU A 2 1.60 29.74 -5.39
CA GLU A 2 2.14 28.80 -4.40
C GLU A 2 3.67 28.75 -4.53
N LYS A 3 4.39 28.83 -3.40
CA LYS A 3 5.85 28.72 -3.38
C LYS A 3 6.24 27.25 -3.55
N GLN A 4 7.16 26.97 -4.48
CA GLN A 4 7.70 25.62 -4.66
C GLN A 4 8.53 25.23 -3.43
N LEU A 5 8.15 24.13 -2.78
CA LEU A 5 8.86 23.56 -1.64
C LEU A 5 9.95 22.60 -2.13
N TYR A 6 11.05 22.51 -1.40
CA TYR A 6 12.17 21.62 -1.67
C TYR A 6 12.56 20.85 -0.42
N LEU A 7 12.86 19.56 -0.58
CA LEU A 7 13.49 18.72 0.43
C LEU A 7 14.96 18.54 0.03
N GLY A 8 15.85 19.31 0.68
CA GLY A 8 17.23 19.44 0.24
C GLY A 8 17.31 20.03 -1.17
N LYS A 9 17.84 19.26 -2.13
CA LYS A 9 17.93 19.65 -3.55
C LYS A 9 16.77 19.15 -4.41
N THR A 10 15.83 18.40 -3.83
CA THR A 10 14.73 17.76 -4.56
C THR A 10 13.44 18.57 -4.42
N PRO A 11 12.74 18.93 -5.51
CA PRO A 11 11.46 19.60 -5.41
C PRO A 11 10.44 18.67 -4.75
N PHE A 12 9.76 19.16 -3.71
CA PHE A 12 8.66 18.45 -3.08
C PHE A 12 7.45 18.44 -4.03
N ARG A 13 6.89 17.26 -4.25
CA ARG A 13 5.75 17.02 -5.14
C ARG A 13 4.52 16.72 -4.31
N LYS A 14 3.54 17.62 -4.34
CA LYS A 14 2.19 17.32 -3.87
C LYS A 14 1.45 16.54 -4.96
N ASN A 15 0.77 15.47 -4.57
CA ASN A 15 -0.18 14.79 -5.43
C ASN A 15 -1.61 15.21 -5.05
N HIS A 16 -2.36 15.70 -6.04
CA HIS A 16 -3.73 16.20 -5.91
C HIS A 16 -4.74 15.39 -6.74
N LYS A 17 -4.38 14.19 -7.20
CA LYS A 17 -5.32 13.34 -7.95
C LYS A 17 -6.49 12.92 -7.06
N PRO A 18 -7.74 12.99 -7.56
CA PRO A 18 -8.92 12.64 -6.76
C PRO A 18 -8.98 11.14 -6.46
N VAL A 19 -9.63 10.81 -5.35
CA VAL A 19 -9.98 9.42 -5.02
C VAL A 19 -11.11 8.98 -5.94
N GLN A 20 -10.96 7.82 -6.59
CA GLN A 20 -11.97 7.27 -7.50
C GLN A 20 -12.12 5.77 -7.28
N GLY A 21 -13.37 5.30 -7.30
CA GLY A 21 -13.70 3.88 -7.22
C GLY A 21 -14.11 3.33 -8.59
N ALA A 22 -13.65 2.14 -8.95
CA ALA A 22 -14.05 1.48 -10.20
C ALA A 22 -13.96 -0.05 -10.08
N GLN A 23 -14.80 -0.76 -10.81
CA GLN A 23 -14.60 -2.19 -11.05
C GLN A 23 -13.57 -2.37 -12.17
N VAL A 24 -12.59 -3.23 -11.95
CA VAL A 24 -11.52 -3.53 -12.89
C VAL A 24 -11.27 -5.03 -12.96
N ALA A 25 -10.71 -5.48 -14.09
CA ALA A 25 -10.21 -6.84 -14.23
C ALA A 25 -8.68 -6.83 -14.07
N LEU A 26 -8.15 -7.67 -13.17
CA LEU A 26 -6.72 -7.92 -13.00
C LEU A 26 -6.48 -9.42 -13.15
N ASP A 27 -5.61 -9.80 -14.08
CA ASP A 27 -5.24 -11.19 -14.35
C ASP A 27 -6.45 -12.14 -14.55
N GLY A 28 -7.51 -11.63 -15.20
CA GLY A 28 -8.75 -12.38 -15.46
C GLY A 28 -9.76 -12.40 -14.31
N GLU A 29 -9.44 -11.76 -13.18
CA GLU A 29 -10.28 -11.71 -11.98
C GLU A 29 -10.85 -10.30 -11.75
N SER A 30 -12.08 -10.22 -11.22
CA SER A 30 -12.73 -8.92 -10.95
C SER A 30 -12.36 -8.37 -9.57
N PHE A 31 -11.98 -7.09 -9.55
CA PHE A 31 -11.64 -6.32 -8.36
C PHE A 31 -12.40 -5.00 -8.30
N TYR A 32 -12.65 -4.52 -7.09
CA TYR A 32 -12.94 -3.11 -6.86
C TYR A 32 -11.63 -2.38 -6.57
N GLN A 33 -11.29 -1.39 -7.40
CA GLN A 33 -10.15 -0.50 -7.25
C GLN A 33 -10.57 0.77 -6.53
N ILE A 34 -9.77 1.18 -5.54
CA ILE A 34 -9.75 2.54 -5.00
C ILE A 34 -8.46 3.21 -5.47
N ALA A 35 -8.57 4.10 -6.44
CA ALA A 35 -7.45 4.87 -6.96
C ALA A 35 -7.09 6.02 -6.03
N ASN A 36 -5.79 6.26 -5.84
CA ASN A 36 -5.23 7.27 -4.93
C ASN A 36 -5.75 7.09 -3.49
N TYR A 37 -5.83 5.84 -3.01
CA TYR A 37 -6.39 5.53 -1.68
C TYR A 37 -5.63 6.21 -0.54
N ASP A 38 -4.36 6.57 -0.76
CA ASP A 38 -3.48 7.29 0.17
C ASP A 38 -3.92 8.75 0.42
N ARG A 39 -4.96 9.21 -0.28
CA ARG A 39 -5.65 10.49 -0.04
C ARG A 39 -6.84 10.34 0.91
N MET A 40 -7.19 9.12 1.29
CA MET A 40 -8.19 8.85 2.34
C MET A 40 -7.50 8.71 3.69
N ARG A 41 -8.21 9.01 4.78
CA ARG A 41 -7.76 8.55 6.11
C ARG A 41 -7.62 7.02 6.06
N PRO A 42 -6.51 6.43 6.56
CA PRO A 42 -6.37 4.99 6.53
C PRO A 42 -7.54 4.30 7.24
N PHE A 43 -8.07 3.27 6.60
CA PHE A 43 -9.25 2.54 7.04
C PHE A 43 -8.93 1.05 7.17
N PHE A 44 -9.65 0.38 8.06
CA PHE A 44 -9.38 -1.00 8.43
C PHE A 44 -10.24 -1.98 7.64
N MET A 45 -9.68 -3.12 7.29
CA MET A 45 -10.32 -4.16 6.48
C MET A 45 -10.06 -5.54 7.08
N THR A 46 -10.97 -6.46 6.80
CA THR A 46 -10.73 -7.90 6.94
C THR A 46 -10.60 -8.56 5.57
N VAL A 47 -9.70 -9.54 5.44
CA VAL A 47 -9.61 -10.42 4.27
C VAL A 47 -10.03 -11.81 4.69
N VAL A 48 -11.16 -12.25 4.14
CA VAL A 48 -11.82 -13.50 4.54
C VAL A 48 -11.09 -14.71 3.97
N SER A 49 -11.28 -15.87 4.60
CA SER A 49 -10.76 -17.17 4.18
C SER A 49 -11.86 -18.21 4.37
N ASP A 50 -11.86 -19.24 3.51
CA ASP A 50 -12.66 -20.45 3.65
C ASP A 50 -12.02 -21.49 4.60
N ALA A 51 -10.77 -21.27 5.00
CA ALA A 51 -10.08 -22.01 6.05
C ALA A 51 -10.11 -21.25 7.39
N ASP A 52 -9.07 -21.41 8.21
CA ASP A 52 -8.95 -20.81 9.55
C ASP A 52 -8.03 -19.58 9.58
N HIS A 53 -7.73 -18.96 8.43
CA HIS A 53 -6.93 -17.74 8.37
C HIS A 53 -7.74 -16.53 8.84
N TRP A 54 -7.11 -15.69 9.67
CA TRP A 54 -7.60 -14.36 9.96
C TRP A 54 -6.57 -13.33 9.51
N LEU A 55 -7.03 -12.28 8.82
CA LEU A 55 -6.21 -11.16 8.38
C LEU A 55 -6.96 -9.85 8.62
N PHE A 56 -6.39 -9.01 9.46
CA PHE A 56 -6.87 -7.65 9.72
C PHE A 56 -5.80 -6.67 9.24
N ILE A 57 -6.17 -5.79 8.31
CA ILE A 57 -5.22 -4.95 7.57
C ILE A 57 -5.78 -3.55 7.34
N SER A 58 -4.97 -2.55 7.64
CA SER A 58 -5.22 -1.15 7.34
C SER A 58 -4.87 -0.85 5.87
N SER A 59 -5.56 0.11 5.26
CA SER A 59 -5.28 0.54 3.89
C SER A 59 -3.88 1.12 3.70
N ASN A 60 -3.17 1.51 4.77
CA ASN A 60 -1.76 1.89 4.69
C ASN A 60 -0.77 0.69 4.73
N GLY A 61 -1.27 -0.55 4.76
CA GLY A 61 -0.47 -1.78 4.75
C GLY A 61 -0.13 -2.34 6.12
N GLY A 62 -0.38 -1.61 7.22
CA GLY A 62 -0.23 -2.15 8.58
C GLY A 62 -1.21 -3.29 8.83
N LEU A 63 -0.74 -4.42 9.35
CA LEU A 63 -1.56 -5.62 9.50
C LEU A 63 -1.26 -6.43 10.75
N THR A 64 -2.23 -7.27 11.12
CA THR A 64 -2.04 -8.47 11.92
C THR A 64 -2.67 -9.65 11.18
N ALA A 65 -2.05 -10.83 11.30
CA ALA A 65 -2.51 -12.03 10.62
C ALA A 65 -2.19 -13.27 11.44
N GLY A 66 -2.92 -14.35 11.24
CA GLY A 66 -2.63 -15.66 11.83
C GLY A 66 -3.67 -16.70 11.45
N ARG A 67 -3.69 -17.81 12.18
CA ARG A 67 -4.67 -18.89 11.99
C ARG A 67 -5.33 -19.27 13.31
N ARG A 68 -6.58 -19.70 13.26
CA ARG A 68 -7.41 -20.15 14.41
C ARG A 68 -7.71 -19.05 15.43
N ASP A 69 -6.69 -18.52 16.11
CA ASP A 69 -6.82 -17.50 17.15
C ASP A 69 -5.55 -16.64 17.28
N ALA A 70 -5.62 -15.62 18.13
CA ALA A 70 -4.56 -14.61 18.32
C ALA A 70 -3.26 -15.17 18.93
N ASN A 71 -3.27 -16.35 19.57
CA ASN A 71 -2.04 -16.95 20.10
C ASN A 71 -1.17 -17.57 18.99
N LEU A 72 -1.75 -17.78 17.82
CA LEU A 72 -1.07 -18.28 16.61
C LEU A 72 -0.93 -17.16 15.57
N ALA A 73 -0.60 -15.96 16.05
CA ALA A 73 -0.36 -14.78 15.24
C ALA A 73 0.97 -14.85 14.49
N LEU A 74 0.93 -14.62 13.17
CA LEU A 74 2.10 -14.39 12.32
C LEU A 74 2.69 -13.00 12.55
N PHE A 75 1.82 -12.00 12.74
CA PHE A 75 2.19 -10.62 13.07
C PHE A 75 1.51 -10.20 14.37
N PRO A 76 2.15 -9.40 15.24
CA PRO A 76 1.63 -9.06 16.56
C PRO A 76 0.16 -8.64 16.56
N TYR A 77 -0.63 -9.23 17.45
CA TYR A 77 -2.05 -8.94 17.58
C TYR A 77 -2.28 -7.77 18.54
N TYR A 78 -2.61 -6.60 17.98
CA TYR A 78 -2.87 -5.37 18.74
C TYR A 78 -4.20 -4.74 18.33
N THR A 79 -4.55 -3.63 18.96
CA THR A 79 -5.67 -2.79 18.55
C THR A 79 -5.40 -2.14 17.18
N ASP A 80 -6.46 -1.82 16.46
CA ASP A 80 -6.41 -1.34 15.07
C ASP A 80 -5.60 -0.05 14.91
N ASP A 81 -5.69 0.87 15.89
CA ASP A 81 -4.89 2.08 15.96
C ASP A 81 -3.37 1.79 15.97
N LYS A 82 -2.93 0.85 16.81
CA LYS A 82 -1.52 0.43 16.88
C LYS A 82 -1.08 -0.30 15.62
N ILE A 83 -1.93 -1.19 15.09
CA ILE A 83 -1.63 -1.92 13.85
C ILE A 83 -1.41 -0.93 12.68
N ARG A 84 -2.27 0.09 12.56
CA ARG A 84 -2.12 1.13 11.54
C ARG A 84 -0.78 1.85 11.67
N ASP A 85 -0.39 2.21 12.90
CA ASP A 85 0.81 3.00 13.16
C ASP A 85 2.11 2.16 12.99
N MET A 86 2.00 0.84 12.94
CA MET A 86 3.10 -0.10 12.75
C MET A 86 3.45 -0.41 11.27
N ALA A 87 2.76 0.18 10.29
CA ALA A 87 2.96 -0.10 8.86
C ALA A 87 4.42 0.05 8.37
N GLU A 88 5.23 0.86 9.05
CA GLU A 88 6.64 1.07 8.71
C GLU A 88 7.61 -0.01 9.22
N VAL A 89 7.17 -0.83 10.19
CA VAL A 89 8.03 -1.75 10.95
C VAL A 89 7.48 -3.18 11.05
N THR A 90 6.21 -3.41 10.71
CA THR A 90 5.57 -4.73 10.72
C THR A 90 4.87 -4.98 9.39
N GLY A 91 5.08 -6.16 8.80
CA GLY A 91 4.41 -6.56 7.56
C GLY A 91 5.26 -6.38 6.30
N SER A 92 4.62 -5.88 5.23
CA SER A 92 5.25 -5.71 3.92
C SER A 92 6.25 -4.54 3.94
N LYS A 93 7.47 -4.78 3.44
CA LYS A 93 8.50 -3.76 3.27
C LYS A 93 9.29 -4.02 2.00
N THR A 94 9.45 -3.01 1.16
CA THR A 94 10.17 -3.13 -0.12
C THR A 94 11.07 -1.91 -0.31
N LEU A 95 12.35 -2.15 -0.63
CA LEU A 95 13.33 -1.11 -0.96
C LEU A 95 14.00 -1.46 -2.28
N LEU A 96 13.99 -0.51 -3.23
CA LEU A 96 14.50 -0.70 -4.57
C LEU A 96 15.59 0.32 -4.86
N ARG A 97 16.77 -0.17 -5.24
CA ARG A 97 17.84 0.65 -5.83
C ARG A 97 17.69 0.61 -7.34
N VAL A 98 17.27 1.73 -7.92
CA VAL A 98 16.98 1.85 -9.36
C VAL A 98 18.08 2.65 -10.03
N TYR A 99 18.84 2.03 -10.93
CA TYR A 99 19.81 2.76 -11.75
C TYR A 99 19.14 3.22 -13.04
N CYS A 100 19.05 4.54 -13.25
CA CYS A 100 18.57 5.11 -14.51
C CYS A 100 19.21 6.47 -14.75
N ARG A 101 19.36 6.87 -16.03
CA ARG A 101 19.91 8.19 -16.42
C ARG A 101 21.26 8.53 -15.76
N GLY A 102 22.13 7.53 -15.59
CA GLY A 102 23.46 7.71 -15.01
C GLY A 102 23.47 7.94 -13.49
N ARG A 103 22.34 7.76 -12.79
CA ARG A 103 22.22 7.95 -11.34
C ARG A 103 21.51 6.76 -10.70
N THR A 104 21.83 6.50 -9.44
CA THR A 104 21.10 5.52 -8.61
C THR A 104 20.08 6.24 -7.76
N TYR A 105 18.84 5.79 -7.82
CA TYR A 105 17.70 6.28 -7.06
C TYR A 105 17.28 5.24 -6.04
N LEU A 106 16.87 5.68 -4.85
CA LEU A 106 16.22 4.83 -3.86
C LEU A 106 14.71 5.06 -3.97
N TRP A 107 13.96 3.98 -4.15
CA TRP A 107 12.50 3.99 -4.11
C TRP A 107 12.02 2.97 -3.08
N GLU A 108 11.21 3.42 -2.13
CA GLU A 108 10.62 2.61 -1.07
C GLU A 108 9.08 2.71 -1.19
N PRO A 109 8.45 1.84 -2.00
CA PRO A 109 7.00 1.86 -2.17
C PRO A 109 6.24 1.76 -0.85
N PHE A 110 5.10 2.44 -0.75
CA PHE A 110 4.19 2.49 0.40
C PHE A 110 4.74 3.15 1.67
N SER A 111 6.04 3.45 1.73
CA SER A 111 6.66 4.12 2.86
C SER A 111 6.36 5.63 2.88
N GLU A 112 6.30 6.20 4.08
CA GLU A 112 6.17 7.65 4.27
C GLU A 112 7.54 8.35 4.39
N ARG A 113 8.64 7.61 4.54
CA ARG A 113 10.00 8.15 4.79
C ARG A 113 10.51 9.08 3.69
N ALA A 114 10.13 8.81 2.44
CA ALA A 114 10.49 9.60 1.27
C ALA A 114 9.27 10.29 0.64
N GLY A 115 8.23 10.56 1.44
CA GLY A 115 6.99 11.17 1.00
C GLY A 115 7.23 12.48 0.22
N GLY A 116 6.64 12.57 -0.97
CA GLY A 116 6.72 13.75 -1.84
C GLY A 116 8.03 13.94 -2.60
N VAL A 117 8.98 13.00 -2.53
CA VAL A 117 10.20 13.00 -3.36
C VAL A 117 9.87 12.61 -4.81
N TYR A 118 8.97 11.66 -4.99
CA TYR A 118 8.54 11.15 -6.29
C TYR A 118 7.07 11.48 -6.58
N ARG A 119 6.72 11.57 -7.87
CA ARG A 119 5.34 11.51 -8.33
C ARG A 119 4.85 10.06 -8.31
N VAL A 120 4.10 9.71 -7.27
CA VAL A 120 3.55 8.36 -7.08
C VAL A 120 2.02 8.35 -7.12
N ARG A 121 1.44 7.26 -7.59
CA ARG A 121 0.02 6.92 -7.43
C ARG A 121 -0.09 5.60 -6.68
N ARG A 122 -0.96 5.54 -5.67
CA ARG A 122 -1.23 4.29 -4.95
C ARG A 122 -2.66 3.82 -5.21
N ASN A 123 -2.80 2.56 -5.60
CA ASN A 123 -4.10 1.93 -5.84
C ASN A 123 -4.26 0.74 -4.90
N LEU A 124 -5.47 0.54 -4.40
CA LEU A 124 -5.83 -0.59 -3.55
C LEU A 124 -6.94 -1.36 -4.25
N TYR A 125 -6.80 -2.68 -4.30
CA TYR A 125 -7.74 -3.56 -4.97
C TYR A 125 -8.22 -4.64 -4.02
N LYS A 126 -9.53 -4.82 -3.90
CA LYS A 126 -10.12 -5.97 -3.20
C LYS A 126 -11.01 -6.74 -4.19
N ASN A 127 -10.83 -8.06 -4.26
CA ASN A 127 -11.66 -8.86 -5.16
C ASN A 127 -13.10 -8.95 -4.65
N ILE A 128 -14.02 -9.36 -5.53
CA ILE A 128 -15.46 -9.44 -5.21
C ILE A 128 -15.72 -10.41 -4.04
N TRP A 129 -14.99 -11.52 -3.95
CA TRP A 129 -15.12 -12.50 -2.87
C TRP A 129 -14.48 -12.04 -1.55
N GLY A 130 -13.71 -10.95 -1.56
CA GLY A 130 -13.11 -10.36 -0.37
C GLY A 130 -11.91 -11.12 0.22
N ASN A 131 -11.45 -12.19 -0.41
CA ASN A 131 -10.32 -13.02 0.04
C ASN A 131 -8.96 -12.63 -0.59
N LYS A 132 -8.94 -11.65 -1.51
CA LYS A 132 -7.71 -11.10 -2.08
C LYS A 132 -7.66 -9.59 -1.93
N LEU A 133 -6.51 -9.08 -1.50
CA LEU A 133 -6.21 -7.66 -1.39
C LEU A 133 -4.86 -7.38 -2.07
N ILE A 134 -4.82 -6.41 -2.99
CA ILE A 134 -3.61 -6.02 -3.72
C ILE A 134 -3.32 -4.55 -3.47
N PHE A 135 -2.06 -4.25 -3.15
CA PHE A 135 -1.51 -2.92 -3.06
C PHE A 135 -0.67 -2.64 -4.30
N GLU A 136 -0.85 -1.48 -4.92
CA GLU A 136 -0.04 -1.01 -6.04
C GLU A 136 0.50 0.38 -5.75
N GLU A 137 1.78 0.60 -6.05
CA GLU A 137 2.36 1.93 -6.18
C GLU A 137 3.02 2.07 -7.55
N ILE A 138 2.65 3.13 -8.27
CA ILE A 138 3.21 3.52 -9.56
C ILE A 138 4.09 4.74 -9.33
N ASN A 139 5.39 4.62 -9.58
CA ASN A 139 6.34 5.73 -9.58
C ASN A 139 6.49 6.28 -11.01
N GLU A 140 5.87 7.43 -11.27
CA GLU A 140 5.82 8.07 -12.59
C GLU A 140 7.18 8.66 -13.00
N ASP A 141 8.05 8.99 -12.04
CA ASP A 141 9.38 9.55 -12.32
C ASP A 141 10.37 8.46 -12.76
N LEU A 142 10.26 7.28 -12.16
CA LEU A 142 11.08 6.11 -12.50
C LEU A 142 10.44 5.22 -13.58
N ALA A 143 9.19 5.49 -13.96
CA ALA A 143 8.38 4.66 -14.87
C ALA A 143 8.29 3.19 -14.42
N LEU A 144 8.14 2.98 -13.11
CA LEU A 144 8.04 1.65 -12.50
C LEU A 144 6.73 1.51 -11.73
N SER A 145 6.22 0.29 -11.69
CA SER A 145 5.07 -0.08 -10.85
C SER A 145 5.46 -1.27 -9.98
N PHE A 146 5.09 -1.21 -8.71
CA PHE A 146 5.28 -2.29 -7.75
C PHE A 146 3.93 -2.72 -7.19
N ARG A 147 3.69 -4.03 -7.17
CA ARG A 147 2.47 -4.63 -6.64
C ARG A 147 2.81 -5.78 -5.72
N TYR A 148 2.08 -5.90 -4.62
CA TYR A 148 2.05 -7.11 -3.79
C TYR A 148 0.61 -7.38 -3.35
N GLY A 149 0.31 -8.64 -3.04
CA GLY A 149 -1.03 -9.05 -2.62
C GLY A 149 -1.02 -10.01 -1.44
N TRP A 150 -2.10 -9.96 -0.66
CA TRP A 150 -2.45 -10.92 0.38
C TRP A 150 -3.63 -11.74 -0.11
N PHE A 151 -3.44 -13.04 -0.25
CA PHE A 151 -4.45 -13.98 -0.74
C PHE A 151 -4.71 -15.02 0.33
N ASN A 152 -5.99 -15.16 0.67
CA ASN A 152 -6.48 -16.23 1.50
C ASN A 152 -7.30 -17.19 0.63
N SER A 153 -7.09 -18.47 0.89
CA SER A 153 -7.92 -19.59 0.46
C SER A 153 -8.00 -20.59 1.61
#